data_AF-A0A5C3F2V9-F1
#
_entry.id   AF-A0A5C3F2V9-F1
#
_cell.length_a   1.000
_cell.length_b   1.000
_cell.length_c   1.000
_cell.angle_alpha   90.00
_cell.angle_beta   90.00
_cell.angle_gamma   90.00
#
_symmetry.space_group_name_H-M   'P 1'
#
loop_
_entity.id
_entity.type
_entity.pdbx_description
1 polymer ?
#
loop_
_entity_poly.entity_id
_entity_poly.type
_entity_poly.pdbx_seq_one_letter_code
_entity_poly.pdbx_strand_id
1 'polypeptide(L)'
;MDLADADANRNVDADRVLQNVPSCRVATEFKLNNAPRRSLMLTIAKAFPEPPSASGLVPIPVYISKGEVRDAVCHALKNGYKHIDCAWGYQNEDEVGEGIKLSGVKREDIWITSKLFEFHHNHVRQACLDTLEKLNVKYLDLYLMHWNIAFVPEDVPAGQLPRNSKKDPATGKHLLDVETTENFVGVWREMEKLVEEGLVKSIGVSNFSIRRLKELLKECKIKPVVNQVELSFTFPQPELVAWLKKQDILPQAYSPLGSTGASQASLEVVDSIAKKHGVEGANVLISWQVARGCNPLPKSVTPKRIENNIKLIELSADEIETLEKGALAQTPKKVCDQSDLVVPAYDIFEANHPTNNDKVQAAQA
;
A
#
# COMPACT_ATOMS: atom_id res chain seq x y z
N MET A 1 -34.71 -20.21 37.22
CA MET A 1 -34.51 -18.86 37.76
C MET A 1 -33.26 -18.96 38.61
N ASP A 2 -32.08 -18.46 38.24
CA ASP A 2 -31.75 -17.40 37.29
C ASP A 2 -30.41 -17.67 36.56
N LEU A 3 -30.31 -17.03 35.40
CA LEU A 3 -29.13 -16.84 34.56
C LEU A 3 -28.44 -15.54 34.99
N ALA A 4 -27.16 -15.60 35.38
CA ALA A 4 -26.14 -14.52 35.41
C ALA A 4 -24.88 -15.15 36.07
N ASP A 5 -23.65 -15.12 35.56
CA ASP A 5 -22.94 -14.07 34.84
C ASP A 5 -22.09 -14.65 33.69
N ALA A 6 -22.14 -13.97 32.56
CA ALA A 6 -21.33 -14.18 31.39
C ALA A 6 -20.19 -13.15 31.30
N ASP A 7 -19.07 -13.61 30.73
CA ASP A 7 -18.05 -12.86 30.01
C ASP A 7 -17.29 -11.72 30.72
N ALA A 8 -16.22 -12.11 31.40
CA ALA A 8 -15.04 -11.28 31.55
C ALA A 8 -14.24 -11.25 30.24
N ASN A 9 -14.31 -10.11 29.54
CA ASN A 9 -13.35 -9.56 28.59
C ASN A 9 -11.96 -10.24 28.67
N ARG A 10 -11.70 -11.22 27.79
CA ARG A 10 -10.34 -11.69 27.51
C ARG A 10 -9.84 -10.99 26.26
N ASN A 11 -9.22 -9.83 26.47
CA ASN A 11 -8.20 -9.35 25.54
C ASN A 11 -7.11 -10.43 25.50
N VAL A 12 -7.09 -11.21 24.41
CA VAL A 12 -6.03 -12.19 24.19
C VAL A 12 -4.74 -11.44 23.88
N ASP A 13 -3.68 -11.78 24.60
CA ASP A 13 -2.38 -11.13 24.49
C ASP A 13 -1.73 -11.47 23.14
N ALA A 14 -1.82 -10.53 22.20
CA ALA A 14 -1.32 -10.63 20.82
C ALA A 14 0.18 -10.98 20.71
N ASP A 15 0.93 -10.86 21.82
CA ASP A 15 2.35 -11.23 21.91
C ASP A 15 2.61 -12.74 21.74
N ARG A 16 1.56 -13.59 21.87
CA ARG A 16 1.68 -15.05 21.76
C ARG A 16 1.62 -15.60 20.33
N VAL A 17 1.12 -14.82 19.36
CA VAL A 17 0.85 -15.30 17.98
C VAL A 17 2.06 -15.15 17.03
N LEU A 18 3.04 -14.28 17.33
CA LEU A 18 4.07 -13.86 16.37
C LEU A 18 5.51 -14.38 16.66
N GLN A 19 5.67 -15.38 17.52
CA GLN A 19 6.98 -15.79 18.07
C GLN A 19 7.90 -16.60 17.12
N ASN A 20 7.55 -16.86 15.85
CA ASN A 20 8.17 -17.96 15.07
C ASN A 20 8.83 -17.61 13.70
N VAL A 21 9.61 -16.53 13.54
CA VAL A 21 10.44 -16.35 12.31
C VAL A 21 11.81 -15.69 12.58
N PRO A 22 12.96 -16.33 12.26
CA PRO A 22 14.29 -15.76 12.50
C PRO A 22 15.02 -15.21 11.24
N SER A 23 15.67 -14.05 11.46
CA SER A 23 16.94 -13.53 10.90
C SER A 23 17.01 -12.77 9.55
N CYS A 24 17.35 -11.47 9.64
CA CYS A 24 18.34 -10.81 8.78
C CYS A 24 18.98 -9.60 9.52
N ARG A 25 20.30 -9.43 9.38
CA ARG A 25 21.18 -8.72 10.32
C ARG A 25 21.47 -7.23 10.00
N VAL A 26 20.66 -6.60 9.16
CA VAL A 26 20.73 -5.14 8.86
C VAL A 26 19.38 -4.44 9.13
N ALA A 27 18.27 -5.20 9.19
CA ALA A 27 17.01 -4.79 9.82
C ALA A 27 17.07 -4.83 11.37
N THR A 28 18.25 -5.04 11.96
CA THR A 28 18.42 -5.39 13.38
C THR A 28 18.66 -4.20 14.30
N GLU A 29 19.05 -3.04 13.78
CA GLU A 29 19.04 -1.79 14.56
C GLU A 29 17.65 -1.14 14.59
N PHE A 30 16.72 -1.62 13.77
CA PHE A 30 15.27 -1.51 13.95
C PHE A 30 14.63 -2.88 14.21
N LYS A 31 15.26 -3.73 15.05
CA LYS A 31 14.44 -4.62 15.87
C LYS A 31 13.54 -3.71 16.69
N LEU A 32 12.28 -3.55 16.26
CA LEU A 32 11.09 -3.93 17.02
C LEU A 32 11.03 -3.56 18.52
N ASN A 33 11.83 -2.59 18.96
CA ASN A 33 11.95 -2.16 20.35
C ASN A 33 11.38 -0.75 20.55
N ASN A 34 11.12 0.02 19.49
CA ASN A 34 10.47 1.34 19.60
C ASN A 34 9.40 1.65 18.53
N ALA A 35 9.27 0.85 17.46
CA ALA A 35 8.00 0.80 16.72
C ALA A 35 7.11 -0.23 17.44
N PRO A 36 5.98 0.15 18.06
CA PRO A 36 5.18 -0.81 18.80
C PRO A 36 4.69 -1.90 17.85
N ARG A 37 4.87 -3.16 18.25
CA ARG A 37 4.37 -4.40 17.64
C ARG A 37 2.83 -4.49 17.58
N ARG A 38 2.13 -3.36 17.47
CA ARG A 38 0.69 -3.18 17.59
C ARG A 38 0.14 -2.04 16.73
N SER A 39 0.95 -1.34 15.93
CA SER A 39 0.46 -0.21 15.14
C SER A 39 -0.24 -0.67 13.86
N LEU A 40 -1.57 -0.74 13.90
CA LEU A 40 -2.35 -0.70 12.66
C LEU A 40 -2.16 0.64 11.97
N MET A 41 -2.33 0.60 10.66
CA MET A 41 -1.88 1.61 9.71
C MET A 41 -3.05 2.23 9.00
N LEU A 42 -2.98 3.54 8.76
CA LEU A 42 -4.00 4.25 7.98
C LEU A 42 -3.35 4.75 6.69
N THR A 43 -3.88 4.32 5.55
CA THR A 43 -3.62 5.02 4.28
C THR A 43 -4.61 6.16 4.16
N ILE A 44 -4.12 7.34 3.80
CA ILE A 44 -4.99 8.50 3.57
C ILE A 44 -4.77 8.97 2.14
N ALA A 45 -5.25 8.16 1.21
CA ALA A 45 -5.28 8.52 -0.19
C ALA A 45 -6.54 9.32 -0.52
N LYS A 46 -6.40 10.42 -1.25
CA LYS A 46 -7.49 10.95 -2.08
C LYS A 46 -7.85 9.87 -3.09
N ALA A 47 -9.14 9.57 -3.27
CA ALA A 47 -9.53 8.70 -4.37
C ALA A 47 -8.96 9.33 -5.65
N PHE A 48 -8.21 8.55 -6.44
CA PHE A 48 -7.94 8.96 -7.81
C PHE A 48 -9.31 9.24 -8.46
N PRO A 49 -9.44 10.26 -9.31
CA PRO A 49 -10.47 10.19 -10.33
C PRO A 49 -10.12 8.95 -11.17
N GLU A 50 -10.78 7.83 -10.86
CA GLU A 50 -10.78 6.65 -11.71
C GLU A 50 -11.08 7.11 -13.14
N PRO A 51 -10.34 6.65 -14.16
CA PRO A 51 -10.79 6.84 -15.53
C PRO A 51 -12.20 6.26 -15.63
N PRO A 52 -13.14 6.90 -16.34
CA PRO A 52 -14.47 6.34 -16.52
C PRO A 52 -14.34 4.91 -17.07
N SER A 53 -14.85 3.94 -16.33
CA SER A 53 -14.88 2.55 -16.77
C SER A 53 -15.69 2.45 -18.06
N ALA A 54 -15.22 1.65 -19.01
CA ALA A 54 -15.89 1.42 -20.29
C ALA A 54 -17.27 0.71 -20.14
N SER A 55 -17.71 0.37 -18.91
CA SER A 55 -18.94 -0.34 -18.62
C SER A 55 -20.10 0.54 -18.13
N GLY A 56 -19.96 1.87 -18.12
CA GLY A 56 -21.08 2.79 -17.89
C GLY A 56 -21.68 2.79 -16.47
N LEU A 57 -21.10 2.03 -15.54
CA LEU A 57 -21.38 2.14 -14.11
C LEU A 57 -20.35 3.10 -13.50
N VAL A 58 -20.75 4.36 -13.36
CA VAL A 58 -19.95 5.40 -12.70
C VAL A 58 -19.79 5.02 -11.23
N PRO A 59 -18.57 4.73 -10.72
CA PRO A 59 -18.35 4.70 -9.29
C PRO A 59 -18.59 6.13 -8.78
N ILE A 60 -19.46 6.30 -7.79
CA ILE A 60 -19.68 7.60 -7.13
C ILE A 60 -18.30 8.11 -6.68
N PRO A 61 -17.78 9.22 -7.21
CA PRO A 61 -16.49 9.74 -6.78
C PRO A 61 -16.64 10.10 -5.31
N VAL A 62 -15.88 9.45 -4.43
CA VAL A 62 -15.75 9.90 -3.04
C VAL A 62 -14.87 11.16 -3.08
N TYR A 63 -15.49 12.30 -3.40
CA TYR A 63 -14.86 13.60 -3.34
C TYR A 63 -14.45 13.85 -1.89
N ILE A 64 -13.14 13.80 -1.63
CA ILE A 64 -12.58 14.25 -0.35
C ILE A 64 -12.48 15.77 -0.43
N SER A 65 -13.28 16.44 0.40
CA SER A 65 -13.29 17.90 0.51
C SER A 65 -11.99 18.38 1.14
N LYS A 66 -11.62 19.63 0.82
CA LYS A 66 -10.44 20.27 1.42
C LYS A 66 -10.53 20.24 2.95
N GLY A 67 -9.48 19.79 3.61
CA GLY A 67 -9.37 19.68 5.07
C GLY A 67 -9.79 18.32 5.64
N GLU A 68 -10.53 17.49 4.91
CA GLU A 68 -10.94 16.17 5.42
C GLU A 68 -9.74 15.22 5.59
N VAL A 69 -8.69 15.34 4.75
CA VAL A 69 -7.46 14.55 4.89
C VAL A 69 -6.76 14.96 6.18
N ARG A 70 -6.56 16.27 6.39
CA ARG A 70 -5.98 16.83 7.62
C ARG A 70 -6.68 16.31 8.87
N ASP A 71 -8.01 16.41 8.89
CA ASP A 71 -8.80 16.02 10.06
C ASP A 71 -8.74 14.52 10.30
N ALA A 72 -8.77 13.70 9.24
CA ALA A 72 -8.61 12.25 9.32
C ALA A 72 -7.24 11.84 9.85
N VAL A 73 -6.15 12.46 9.38
CA VAL A 73 -4.77 12.21 9.86
C VAL A 73 -4.67 12.52 11.35
N CYS A 74 -5.14 13.70 11.76
CA CYS A 74 -5.13 14.14 13.15
C CYS A 74 -5.93 13.19 14.04
N HIS A 75 -7.13 12.80 13.60
CA HIS A 75 -7.98 11.85 14.32
C HIS A 75 -7.33 10.47 14.45
N ALA A 76 -6.75 9.95 13.38
CA ALA A 76 -6.11 8.64 13.38
C ALA A 76 -4.93 8.58 14.35
N LEU A 77 -4.02 9.56 14.31
CA LEU A 77 -2.87 9.63 15.19
C LEU A 77 -3.29 9.74 16.67
N LYS A 78 -4.34 10.51 16.97
CA LYS A 78 -4.93 10.59 18.32
C LYS A 78 -5.59 9.30 18.78
N ASN A 79 -5.98 8.42 17.85
CA ASN A 79 -6.62 7.13 18.13
C ASN A 79 -5.68 5.92 17.95
N GLY A 80 -4.37 6.15 18.07
CA GLY A 80 -3.38 5.07 18.20
C GLY A 80 -2.76 4.58 16.90
N TYR A 81 -3.15 5.12 15.75
CA TYR A 81 -2.40 4.90 14.50
C TYR A 81 -1.00 5.51 14.62
N LYS A 82 -0.01 4.79 14.09
CA LYS A 82 1.39 5.25 14.04
C LYS A 82 2.03 5.14 12.67
N HIS A 83 1.26 4.77 11.65
CA HIS A 83 1.73 4.71 10.27
C HIS A 83 0.77 5.47 9.39
N ILE A 84 1.30 6.43 8.63
CA ILE A 84 0.59 7.22 7.64
C ILE A 84 1.19 6.95 6.27
N ASP A 85 0.37 6.47 5.34
CA ASP A 85 0.76 6.22 3.96
C ASP A 85 0.17 7.29 3.03
N CYS A 86 1.08 7.95 2.31
CA CYS A 86 0.87 9.07 1.39
C CYS A 86 1.38 8.70 0.00
N ALA A 87 1.18 9.58 -0.97
CA ALA A 87 1.86 9.55 -2.26
C ALA A 87 1.77 10.94 -2.89
N TRP A 88 2.77 11.31 -3.69
CA TRP A 88 2.74 12.56 -4.44
C TRP A 88 1.47 12.68 -5.31
N GLY A 89 1.09 11.57 -5.96
CA GLY A 89 -0.07 11.50 -6.85
C GLY A 89 -1.42 11.75 -6.17
N TYR A 90 -1.51 11.67 -4.83
CA TYR A 90 -2.76 11.91 -4.10
C TYR A 90 -3.09 13.41 -3.97
N GLN A 91 -2.11 14.28 -4.21
CA GLN A 91 -2.26 15.74 -4.20
C GLN A 91 -2.89 16.28 -2.90
N ASN A 92 -2.43 15.75 -1.76
CA ASN A 92 -2.93 16.11 -0.42
C ASN A 92 -1.85 16.02 0.67
N GLU A 93 -0.56 15.96 0.30
CA GLU A 93 0.56 15.82 1.25
C GLU A 93 0.68 17.03 2.19
N ASP A 94 0.26 18.20 1.75
CA ASP A 94 0.14 19.43 2.55
C ASP A 94 -0.88 19.28 3.68
N GLU A 95 -2.07 18.73 3.38
CA GLU A 95 -3.08 18.44 4.39
C GLU A 95 -2.61 17.35 5.36
N VAL A 96 -1.86 16.35 4.88
CA VAL A 96 -1.27 15.33 5.75
C VAL A 96 -0.27 15.95 6.72
N GLY A 97 0.63 16.81 6.24
CA GLY A 97 1.58 17.51 7.08
C GLY A 97 0.91 18.37 8.16
N GLU A 98 -0.16 19.09 7.79
CA GLU A 98 -0.97 19.85 8.74
C GLU A 98 -1.64 18.93 9.78
N GLY A 99 -2.21 17.81 9.36
CA GLY A 99 -2.85 16.84 10.24
C GLY A 99 -1.88 16.19 11.24
N ILE A 100 -0.67 15.85 10.80
CA ILE A 100 0.42 15.37 11.68
C ILE A 100 0.74 16.42 12.73
N LYS A 101 0.96 17.67 12.32
CA LYS A 101 1.26 18.78 13.24
C LYS A 101 0.15 18.99 14.27
N LEU A 102 -1.11 18.97 13.84
CA LEU A 102 -2.29 19.17 14.71
C LEU A 102 -2.55 17.98 15.66
N SER A 103 -2.05 16.79 15.34
CA SER A 103 -2.19 15.61 16.20
C SER A 103 -1.47 15.78 17.55
N GLY A 104 -0.37 16.55 17.56
CA GLY A 104 0.53 16.68 18.71
C GLY A 104 1.41 15.46 18.97
N VAL A 105 1.32 14.40 18.14
CA VAL A 105 2.19 13.21 18.23
C VAL A 105 3.59 13.55 17.72
N LYS A 106 4.63 13.09 18.41
CA LYS A 106 6.01 13.39 18.04
C LYS A 106 6.36 12.74 16.71
N ARG A 107 7.18 13.42 15.89
CA ARG A 107 7.55 12.94 14.56
C ARG A 107 8.22 11.55 14.62
N GLU A 108 9.08 11.32 15.60
CA GLU A 108 9.79 10.05 15.81
C GLU A 108 8.88 8.88 16.20
N ASP A 109 7.64 9.15 16.62
CA ASP A 109 6.63 8.13 16.96
C ASP A 109 5.72 7.76 15.77
N ILE A 110 5.93 8.38 14.60
CA ILE A 110 5.10 8.20 13.40
C ILE A 110 5.97 7.64 12.27
N TRP A 111 5.55 6.54 11.67
CA TRP A 111 6.06 6.05 10.41
C TRP A 111 5.35 6.75 9.24
N ILE A 112 6.10 7.46 8.40
CA ILE A 112 5.55 8.15 7.22
C ILE A 112 6.09 7.50 5.95
N THR A 113 5.17 7.02 5.11
CA THR A 113 5.46 6.53 3.76
C THR A 113 4.98 7.55 2.72
N SER A 114 5.80 7.85 1.72
CA SER A 114 5.31 8.49 0.47
C SER A 114 5.90 7.80 -0.76
N LYS A 115 5.54 8.25 -1.97
CA LYS A 115 5.79 7.54 -3.21
C LYS A 115 6.24 8.48 -4.33
N LEU A 116 7.25 8.06 -5.07
CA LEU A 116 7.75 8.65 -6.30
C LEU A 116 6.75 8.42 -7.43
N PHE A 117 6.21 9.50 -8.00
CA PHE A 117 5.23 9.44 -9.07
C PHE A 117 5.87 9.12 -10.43
N GLU A 118 5.07 8.62 -11.36
CA GLU A 118 5.47 7.96 -12.60
C GLU A 118 6.21 8.90 -13.57
N PHE A 119 5.87 10.19 -13.61
CA PHE A 119 6.62 11.21 -14.38
C PHE A 119 7.81 11.81 -13.61
N HIS A 120 8.10 11.35 -12.39
CA HIS A 120 9.26 11.78 -11.60
C HIS A 120 10.40 10.78 -11.59
N HIS A 121 10.32 9.70 -12.37
CA HIS A 121 11.38 8.67 -12.43
C HIS A 121 12.75 9.24 -12.84
N ASN A 122 12.77 10.37 -13.58
CA ASN A 122 13.99 11.10 -13.95
C ASN A 122 14.30 12.30 -13.02
N HIS A 123 13.55 12.47 -11.92
CA HIS A 123 13.62 13.61 -10.98
C HIS A 123 13.51 13.15 -9.51
N VAL A 124 14.04 11.96 -9.20
CA VAL A 124 13.84 11.23 -7.93
C VAL A 124 14.09 12.10 -6.70
N ARG A 125 15.25 12.78 -6.66
CA ARG A 125 15.64 13.61 -5.52
C ARG A 125 14.75 14.84 -5.37
N GLN A 126 14.46 15.55 -6.46
CA GLN A 126 13.59 16.73 -6.45
C GLN A 126 12.17 16.37 -6.01
N ALA A 127 11.63 15.23 -6.46
CA ALA A 127 10.32 14.76 -6.03
C ALA A 127 10.28 14.41 -4.54
N CYS A 128 11.33 13.76 -4.02
CA CYS A 128 11.44 13.50 -2.59
C CYS A 128 11.47 14.79 -1.76
N LEU A 129 12.25 15.79 -2.18
CA LEU A 129 12.32 17.08 -1.50
C LEU A 129 10.97 17.84 -1.52
N ASP A 130 10.25 17.82 -2.66
CA ASP A 130 8.91 18.40 -2.77
C ASP A 130 7.91 17.73 -1.81
N THR A 131 7.96 16.41 -1.69
CA THR A 131 7.16 15.66 -0.72
C THR A 131 7.52 16.02 0.72
N LEU A 132 8.81 16.11 1.06
CA LEU A 132 9.27 16.50 2.41
C LEU A 132 8.81 17.91 2.78
N GLU A 133 8.88 18.85 1.84
CA GLU A 133 8.40 20.22 1.99
C GLU A 133 6.88 20.26 2.24
N LYS A 134 6.09 19.58 1.40
CA LYS A 134 4.63 19.53 1.55
C LYS A 134 4.19 18.90 2.87
N LEU A 135 4.79 17.77 3.23
CA LEU A 135 4.53 17.11 4.53
C LEU A 135 5.07 17.92 5.72
N ASN A 136 5.95 18.91 5.46
CA ASN A 136 6.66 19.68 6.48
C ASN A 136 7.42 18.77 7.47
N VAL A 137 8.17 17.79 6.94
CA VAL A 137 9.01 16.86 7.70
C VAL A 137 10.44 16.83 7.16
N LYS A 138 11.40 16.45 8.01
CA LYS A 138 12.82 16.41 7.63
C LYS A 138 13.25 15.11 6.93
N TYR A 139 12.50 14.03 7.12
CA TYR A 139 12.77 12.72 6.54
C TYR A 139 11.49 11.92 6.38
N LEU A 140 11.51 10.92 5.49
CA LEU A 140 10.51 9.85 5.40
C LEU A 140 11.03 8.57 6.02
N ASP A 141 10.13 7.77 6.61
CA ASP A 141 10.50 6.44 7.10
C ASP A 141 10.61 5.44 5.93
N LEU A 142 9.74 5.62 4.92
CA LEU A 142 9.72 4.82 3.70
C LEU A 142 9.41 5.67 2.47
N TYR A 143 10.16 5.47 1.39
CA TYR A 143 9.85 6.05 0.08
C TYR A 143 9.74 4.97 -0.98
N LEU A 144 8.63 4.93 -1.71
CA LEU A 144 8.32 3.88 -2.67
C LEU A 144 8.44 4.36 -4.11
N MET A 145 8.93 3.51 -5.01
CA MET A 145 8.63 3.67 -6.44
C MET A 145 7.16 3.29 -6.64
N HIS A 146 6.30 4.25 -7.02
CA HIS A 146 4.85 4.06 -6.96
C HIS A 146 4.34 3.01 -7.95
N TRP A 147 4.91 3.01 -9.15
CA TRP A 147 4.66 2.03 -10.21
C TRP A 147 5.96 1.70 -10.94
N ASN A 148 6.03 0.54 -11.57
CA ASN A 148 7.15 0.10 -12.41
C ASN A 148 7.09 0.65 -13.85
N ILE A 149 6.36 1.74 -14.09
CA ILE A 149 6.26 2.43 -15.38
C ILE A 149 6.66 3.90 -15.23
N ALA A 150 7.28 4.45 -16.27
CA ALA A 150 7.68 5.85 -16.33
C ALA A 150 6.86 6.59 -17.39
N PHE A 151 6.35 7.77 -17.04
CA PHE A 151 5.73 8.66 -18.01
C PHE A 151 6.73 9.70 -18.50
N VAL A 152 6.60 10.13 -19.76
CA VAL A 152 7.40 11.24 -20.27
C VAL A 152 6.95 12.53 -19.55
N PRO A 153 7.81 13.20 -18.76
CA PRO A 153 7.43 14.42 -18.06
C PRO A 153 7.19 15.58 -19.04
N GLU A 154 6.38 16.56 -18.62
CA GLU A 154 6.33 17.84 -19.33
C GLU A 154 7.70 18.54 -19.32
N ASP A 155 7.93 19.41 -20.30
CA ASP A 155 9.17 20.19 -20.35
C ASP A 155 9.08 21.33 -19.31
N VAL A 156 10.00 21.34 -18.35
CA VAL A 156 10.13 22.39 -17.34
C VAL A 156 11.54 23.00 -17.36
N PRO A 157 11.71 24.26 -16.94
CA PRO A 157 13.03 24.85 -16.77
C PRO A 157 13.92 24.03 -15.84
N ALA A 158 15.23 24.05 -16.09
CA ALA A 158 16.20 23.33 -15.26
C ALA A 158 16.04 23.66 -13.77
N GLY A 159 15.98 22.62 -12.93
CA GLY A 159 15.80 22.74 -11.49
C GLY A 159 14.35 22.81 -11.01
N GLN A 160 13.37 22.88 -11.92
CA GLN A 160 11.95 22.75 -11.55
C GLN A 160 11.49 21.29 -11.61
N LEU A 161 10.53 20.94 -10.76
CA LEU A 161 9.90 19.62 -10.74
C LEU A 161 8.69 19.63 -11.69
N PRO A 162 8.61 18.72 -12.67
CA PRO A 162 7.41 18.54 -13.50
C PRO A 162 6.16 18.32 -12.63
N ARG A 163 5.04 18.92 -13.02
CA ARG A 163 3.73 18.75 -12.36
C ARG A 163 2.76 17.94 -13.21
N ASN A 164 3.13 17.68 -14.46
CA ASN A 164 2.37 16.87 -15.39
C ASN A 164 3.29 16.04 -16.30
N SER A 165 2.69 15.15 -17.06
CA SER A 165 3.34 14.38 -18.14
C SER A 165 2.86 14.83 -19.51
N LYS A 166 3.66 14.58 -20.55
CA LYS A 166 3.20 14.69 -21.93
C LYS A 166 2.11 13.65 -22.21
N LYS A 167 1.15 14.04 -23.05
CA LYS A 167 0.00 13.21 -23.44
C LYS A 167 -0.05 13.07 -24.94
N ASP A 168 -0.50 11.91 -25.40
CA ASP A 168 -0.83 11.70 -26.80
C ASP A 168 -2.05 12.57 -27.17
N PRO A 169 -1.95 13.44 -28.19
CA PRO A 169 -3.02 14.38 -28.51
C PRO A 169 -4.27 13.69 -29.09
N ALA A 170 -4.15 12.48 -29.64
CA ALA A 170 -5.29 11.77 -30.23
C ALA A 170 -6.14 11.06 -29.17
N THR A 171 -5.51 10.53 -28.12
CA THR A 171 -6.17 9.70 -27.10
C THR A 171 -6.29 10.38 -25.74
N GLY A 172 -5.48 11.42 -25.46
CA GLY A 172 -5.39 12.06 -24.15
C GLY A 172 -4.69 11.22 -23.07
N LYS A 173 -4.16 10.06 -23.45
CA LYS A 173 -3.39 9.14 -22.59
C LYS A 173 -1.97 9.64 -22.37
N HIS A 174 -1.31 9.17 -21.32
CA HIS A 174 0.07 9.51 -21.00
C HIS A 174 1.04 8.93 -22.02
N LEU A 175 2.09 9.67 -22.39
CA LEU A 175 3.19 9.09 -23.17
C LEU A 175 4.07 8.25 -22.25
N LEU A 176 4.30 6.99 -22.63
CA LEU A 176 5.18 6.08 -21.90
C LEU A 176 6.64 6.38 -22.24
N ASP A 177 7.47 6.54 -21.22
CA ASP A 177 8.92 6.45 -21.37
C ASP A 177 9.31 4.97 -21.33
N VAL A 178 9.32 4.34 -22.51
CA VAL A 178 9.61 2.90 -22.67
C VAL A 178 11.02 2.56 -22.15
N GLU A 179 12.01 3.43 -22.41
CA GLU A 179 13.39 3.18 -22.03
C GLU A 179 13.53 3.13 -20.51
N THR A 180 13.00 4.12 -19.80
CA THR A 180 13.03 4.17 -18.33
C THR A 180 12.15 3.08 -17.72
N THR A 181 11.01 2.76 -18.33
CA THR A 181 10.11 1.69 -17.89
C THR A 181 10.80 0.32 -17.92
N GLU A 182 11.49 0.00 -19.01
CA GLU A 182 12.23 -1.26 -19.11
C GLU A 182 13.52 -1.28 -18.28
N ASN A 183 14.12 -0.10 -18.05
CA ASN A 183 15.40 0.04 -17.34
C ASN A 183 15.26 0.77 -15.99
N PHE A 184 14.20 0.49 -15.23
CA PHE A 184 13.86 1.16 -13.97
C PHE A 184 14.94 1.04 -12.87
N VAL A 185 15.92 0.15 -13.01
CA VAL A 185 17.06 -0.01 -12.08
C VAL A 185 17.85 1.31 -11.93
N GLY A 186 17.93 2.13 -12.98
CA GLY A 186 18.52 3.47 -12.88
C GLY A 186 17.78 4.36 -11.86
N VAL A 187 16.45 4.33 -11.88
CA VAL A 187 15.59 5.05 -10.93
C VAL A 187 15.83 4.53 -9.51
N TRP A 188 15.94 3.20 -9.34
CA TRP A 188 16.24 2.60 -8.04
C TRP A 188 17.57 3.09 -7.46
N ARG A 189 18.63 3.16 -8.28
CA ARG A 189 19.95 3.68 -7.85
C ARG A 189 19.87 5.13 -7.37
N GLU A 190 19.02 5.96 -7.97
CA GLU A 190 18.78 7.32 -7.45
C GLU A 190 18.00 7.30 -6.12
N MET A 191 17.07 6.34 -5.93
CA MET A 191 16.40 6.16 -4.64
C MET A 191 17.36 5.69 -3.54
N GLU A 192 18.35 4.85 -3.87
CA GLU A 192 19.39 4.41 -2.92
C GLU A 192 20.19 5.61 -2.38
N LYS A 193 20.52 6.58 -3.24
CA LYS A 193 21.20 7.82 -2.80
C LYS A 193 20.38 8.62 -1.79
N LEU A 194 19.05 8.60 -1.86
CA LEU A 194 18.21 9.28 -0.87
C LEU A 194 18.39 8.71 0.54
N VAL A 195 18.68 7.41 0.64
CA VAL A 195 19.01 6.75 1.91
C VAL A 195 20.37 7.21 2.40
N GLU A 196 21.37 7.24 1.50
CA GLU A 196 22.73 7.72 1.81
C GLU A 196 22.74 9.19 2.27
N GLU A 197 21.89 10.03 1.67
CA GLU A 197 21.70 11.43 2.06
C GLU A 197 20.89 11.60 3.37
N GLY A 198 20.26 10.54 3.88
CA GLY A 198 19.43 10.58 5.08
C GLY A 198 18.06 11.24 4.91
N LEU A 199 17.63 11.49 3.66
CA LEU A 199 16.30 12.04 3.34
C LEU A 199 15.19 11.01 3.58
N VAL A 200 15.52 9.72 3.42
CA VAL A 200 14.62 8.60 3.67
C VAL A 200 15.33 7.53 4.49
N LYS A 201 14.62 6.86 5.40
CA LYS A 201 15.22 5.78 6.22
C LYS A 201 15.26 4.44 5.49
N SER A 202 14.22 4.16 4.71
CA SER A 202 14.07 2.93 3.92
C SER A 202 13.48 3.24 2.55
N ILE A 203 13.73 2.35 1.59
CA ILE A 203 13.13 2.40 0.26
C ILE A 203 12.45 1.08 -0.09
N GLY A 204 11.40 1.15 -0.90
CA GLY A 204 10.63 0.01 -1.35
C GLY A 204 10.01 0.26 -2.71
N VAL A 205 9.19 -0.68 -3.16
CA VAL A 205 8.48 -0.58 -4.44
C VAL A 205 6.98 -0.75 -4.23
N SER A 206 6.21 -0.39 -5.24
CA SER A 206 4.76 -0.60 -5.31
C SER A 206 4.39 -1.07 -6.70
N ASN A 207 3.47 -2.04 -6.79
CA ASN A 207 2.99 -2.63 -8.05
C ASN A 207 4.04 -3.41 -8.84
N PHE A 208 5.00 -4.03 -8.16
CA PHE A 208 6.01 -4.86 -8.83
C PHE A 208 5.61 -6.33 -8.87
N SER A 209 5.75 -6.96 -10.04
CA SER A 209 5.66 -8.40 -10.24
C SER A 209 6.94 -9.11 -9.76
N ILE A 210 6.88 -10.44 -9.61
CA ILE A 210 8.02 -11.29 -9.26
C ILE A 210 9.14 -11.14 -10.30
N ARG A 211 8.81 -11.07 -11.60
CA ARG A 211 9.83 -10.86 -12.64
C ARG A 211 10.61 -9.57 -12.39
N ARG A 212 9.90 -8.45 -12.20
CA ARG A 212 10.48 -7.12 -11.98
C ARG A 212 11.29 -7.08 -10.68
N LEU A 213 10.83 -7.74 -9.63
CA LEU A 213 11.59 -7.88 -8.39
C LEU A 213 12.87 -8.71 -8.58
N LYS A 214 12.82 -9.81 -9.34
CA LYS A 214 14.03 -10.58 -9.68
C LYS A 214 15.05 -9.77 -10.47
N GLU A 215 14.61 -8.88 -11.36
CA GLU A 215 15.49 -7.94 -12.08
C GLU A 215 16.14 -6.97 -11.10
N LEU A 216 15.34 -6.35 -10.23
CA LEU A 216 15.83 -5.41 -9.24
C LEU A 216 16.86 -6.04 -8.29
N LEU A 217 16.54 -7.23 -7.75
CA LEU A 217 17.37 -7.91 -6.75
C LEU A 217 18.75 -8.35 -7.27
N LYS A 218 18.94 -8.42 -8.59
CA LYS A 218 20.26 -8.70 -9.19
C LYS A 218 21.20 -7.50 -9.12
N GLU A 219 20.65 -6.29 -9.10
CA GLU A 219 21.40 -5.04 -9.33
C GLU A 219 21.37 -4.08 -8.13
N CYS A 220 20.41 -4.23 -7.21
CA CYS A 220 20.26 -3.33 -6.07
C CYS A 220 21.39 -3.50 -5.04
N LYS A 221 21.86 -2.38 -4.48
CA LYS A 221 22.71 -2.36 -3.29
C LYS A 221 21.88 -2.38 -2.02
N ILE A 222 20.79 -1.62 -2.00
CA ILE A 222 19.79 -1.59 -0.93
C ILE A 222 18.57 -2.34 -1.43
N LYS A 223 18.29 -3.47 -0.79
CA LYS A 223 17.13 -4.30 -1.09
C LYS A 223 15.83 -3.57 -0.74
N PRO A 224 14.77 -3.63 -1.58
CA PRO A 224 13.47 -3.08 -1.22
C PRO A 224 12.94 -3.75 0.05
N VAL A 225 12.57 -2.96 1.06
CA VAL A 225 12.03 -3.51 2.32
C VAL A 225 10.56 -3.93 2.19
N VAL A 226 9.87 -3.38 1.19
CA VAL A 226 8.42 -3.51 0.98
C VAL A 226 8.13 -3.63 -0.52
N ASN A 227 7.11 -4.43 -0.85
CA ASN A 227 6.33 -4.27 -2.08
C ASN A 227 4.87 -3.96 -1.71
N GLN A 228 4.40 -2.76 -2.03
CA GLN A 228 3.02 -2.35 -1.79
C GLN A 228 2.14 -2.71 -3.00
N VAL A 229 1.15 -3.56 -2.82
CA VAL A 229 0.35 -4.15 -3.91
C VAL A 229 -1.13 -4.27 -3.53
N GLU A 230 -2.00 -4.35 -4.54
CA GLU A 230 -3.42 -4.60 -4.31
C GLU A 230 -3.61 -5.97 -3.70
N LEU A 231 -4.10 -6.03 -2.46
CA LEU A 231 -4.41 -7.31 -1.83
C LEU A 231 -5.75 -7.18 -1.15
N SER A 232 -6.75 -7.88 -1.68
CA SER A 232 -8.11 -7.87 -1.17
C SER A 232 -8.67 -9.30 -1.18
N PHE A 233 -9.87 -9.48 -0.62
CA PHE A 233 -10.54 -10.79 -0.66
C PHE A 233 -10.80 -11.27 -2.10
N THR A 234 -11.04 -10.35 -3.03
CA THR A 234 -11.26 -10.64 -4.46
C THR A 234 -9.96 -10.63 -5.27
N PHE A 235 -8.82 -10.29 -4.68
CA PHE A 235 -7.52 -10.27 -5.35
C PHE A 235 -6.40 -10.68 -4.37
N PRO A 236 -6.33 -11.97 -3.97
CA PRO A 236 -5.48 -12.43 -2.87
C PRO A 236 -3.99 -12.55 -3.22
N GLN A 237 -3.64 -12.77 -4.50
CA GLN A 237 -2.26 -12.95 -5.00
C GLN A 237 -1.35 -13.86 -4.14
N PRO A 238 -1.74 -15.13 -3.88
CA PRO A 238 -0.99 -15.99 -2.94
C PRO A 238 0.44 -16.28 -3.38
N GLU A 239 0.70 -16.42 -4.69
CA GLU A 239 2.04 -16.69 -5.21
C GLU A 239 3.01 -15.53 -4.94
N LEU A 240 2.57 -14.29 -5.20
CA LEU A 240 3.36 -13.08 -4.94
C LEU A 240 3.61 -12.89 -3.45
N VAL A 241 2.57 -13.03 -2.61
CA VAL A 241 2.70 -12.89 -1.14
C VAL A 241 3.69 -13.91 -0.57
N ALA A 242 3.58 -15.17 -0.97
CA ALA A 242 4.50 -16.22 -0.53
C ALA A 242 5.95 -15.93 -0.99
N TRP A 243 6.11 -15.48 -2.24
CA TRP A 243 7.43 -15.16 -2.79
C TRP A 243 8.08 -13.98 -2.06
N LEU A 244 7.34 -12.88 -1.86
CA LEU A 244 7.83 -11.70 -1.13
C LEU A 244 8.34 -12.07 0.27
N LYS A 245 7.57 -12.88 1.01
CA LYS A 245 7.96 -13.38 2.33
C LYS A 245 9.23 -14.25 2.28
N LYS A 246 9.35 -15.16 1.30
CA LYS A 246 10.57 -15.95 1.08
C LYS A 246 11.78 -15.06 0.82
N GLN A 247 11.55 -13.94 0.14
CA GLN A 247 12.58 -12.94 -0.14
C GLN A 247 12.75 -11.92 0.99
N ASP A 248 12.19 -12.04 2.20
CA ASP A 248 12.32 -11.03 3.26
C ASP A 248 11.95 -9.61 2.76
N ILE A 249 10.87 -9.52 1.97
CA ILE A 249 10.25 -8.27 1.51
C ILE A 249 8.83 -8.27 2.08
N LEU A 250 8.46 -7.21 2.83
CA LEU A 250 7.14 -7.12 3.46
C LEU A 250 6.05 -6.81 2.41
N PRO A 251 5.01 -7.66 2.25
CA PRO A 251 3.85 -7.31 1.45
C PRO A 251 3.04 -6.23 2.17
N GLN A 252 2.84 -5.07 1.54
CA GLN A 252 1.91 -4.05 2.02
C GLN A 252 0.63 -4.08 1.17
N ALA A 253 -0.52 -4.30 1.82
CA ALA A 253 -1.80 -4.51 1.16
C ALA A 253 -2.57 -3.19 1.04
N TYR A 254 -2.50 -2.52 -0.11
CA TYR A 254 -3.40 -1.40 -0.42
C TYR A 254 -4.77 -1.94 -0.87
N SER A 255 -5.80 -1.11 -0.72
CA SER A 255 -7.21 -1.48 -0.97
C SER A 255 -7.64 -2.79 -0.28
N PRO A 256 -7.30 -3.02 1.01
CA PRO A 256 -7.56 -4.30 1.68
C PRO A 256 -9.03 -4.67 1.78
N LEU A 257 -9.93 -3.68 1.64
CA LEU A 257 -11.38 -3.84 1.65
C LEU A 257 -12.00 -3.92 0.24
N GLY A 258 -11.18 -4.00 -0.82
CA GLY A 258 -11.63 -4.19 -2.20
C GLY A 258 -12.04 -2.92 -2.97
N SER A 259 -11.79 -1.73 -2.41
CA SER A 259 -12.17 -0.41 -2.98
C SER A 259 -13.69 -0.26 -3.22
N THR A 260 -14.12 0.87 -3.79
CA THR A 260 -15.51 1.09 -4.23
C THR A 260 -15.84 0.13 -5.37
N GLY A 261 -16.70 -0.86 -5.14
CA GLY A 261 -17.16 -1.79 -6.17
C GLY A 261 -16.63 -3.22 -6.07
N ALA A 262 -15.95 -3.60 -4.97
CA ALA A 262 -15.86 -5.01 -4.60
C ALA A 262 -17.26 -5.54 -4.28
N SER A 263 -17.63 -6.66 -4.93
CA SER A 263 -19.01 -7.15 -5.02
C SER A 263 -19.56 -7.58 -3.65
N GLN A 264 -20.79 -7.18 -3.35
CA GLN A 264 -21.47 -7.62 -2.12
C GLN A 264 -21.79 -9.13 -2.09
N ALA A 265 -21.82 -9.79 -3.25
CA ALA A 265 -22.12 -11.22 -3.34
C ALA A 265 -20.99 -12.14 -2.82
N SER A 266 -19.80 -11.60 -2.55
CA SER A 266 -18.59 -12.38 -2.23
C SER A 266 -18.26 -12.49 -0.73
N LEU A 267 -19.13 -11.98 0.15
CA LEU A 267 -18.78 -11.76 1.56
C LEU A 267 -19.48 -12.72 2.54
N GLU A 268 -20.27 -13.71 2.13
CA GLU A 268 -20.99 -14.58 3.09
C GLU A 268 -20.07 -15.25 4.12
N VAL A 269 -18.90 -15.71 3.70
CA VAL A 269 -17.86 -16.25 4.60
C VAL A 269 -17.30 -15.19 5.54
N VAL A 270 -17.08 -13.97 5.04
CA VAL A 270 -16.59 -12.83 5.81
C VAL A 270 -17.65 -12.41 6.84
N ASP A 271 -18.92 -12.32 6.44
CA ASP A 271 -20.05 -11.94 7.26
C ASP A 271 -20.33 -12.98 8.34
N SER A 272 -20.22 -14.27 8.02
CA SER A 272 -20.35 -15.37 8.97
C SER A 272 -19.29 -15.28 10.08
N ILE A 273 -18.03 -15.06 9.71
CA ILE A 273 -16.92 -14.89 10.66
C ILE A 273 -17.10 -13.57 11.45
N ALA A 274 -17.48 -12.48 10.78
CA ALA A 274 -17.73 -11.19 11.43
C ALA A 274 -18.82 -11.31 12.51
N LYS A 275 -19.94 -12.00 12.19
CA LYS A 275 -21.02 -12.29 13.14
C LYS A 275 -20.55 -13.15 14.31
N LYS A 276 -19.73 -14.17 14.06
CA LYS A 276 -19.17 -15.05 15.11
C LYS A 276 -18.30 -14.28 16.10
N HIS A 277 -17.54 -13.30 15.61
CA HIS A 277 -16.64 -12.46 16.42
C HIS A 277 -17.29 -11.17 16.94
N GLY A 278 -18.53 -10.87 16.54
CA GLY A 278 -19.23 -9.64 16.96
C GLY A 278 -18.61 -8.35 16.39
N VAL A 279 -18.02 -8.41 15.20
CA VAL A 279 -17.32 -7.28 14.54
C VAL A 279 -17.88 -7.02 13.13
N GLU A 280 -17.36 -5.99 12.44
CA GLU A 280 -17.69 -5.73 11.04
C GLU A 280 -16.78 -6.52 10.09
N GLY A 281 -17.24 -6.75 8.85
CA GLY A 281 -16.43 -7.45 7.84
C GLY A 281 -15.07 -6.78 7.58
N ALA A 282 -14.96 -5.46 7.76
CA ALA A 282 -13.67 -4.75 7.68
C ALA A 282 -12.65 -5.28 8.68
N ASN A 283 -13.06 -5.59 9.91
CA ASN A 283 -12.19 -6.16 10.94
C ASN A 283 -11.67 -7.55 10.53
N VAL A 284 -12.54 -8.38 9.95
CA VAL A 284 -12.18 -9.71 9.43
C VAL A 284 -11.17 -9.59 8.30
N LEU A 285 -11.43 -8.74 7.31
CA LEU A 285 -10.56 -8.58 6.14
C LEU A 285 -9.18 -8.02 6.50
N ILE A 286 -9.13 -7.02 7.39
CA ILE A 286 -7.86 -6.45 7.87
C ILE A 286 -7.10 -7.50 8.68
N SER A 287 -7.77 -8.22 9.59
CA SER A 287 -7.14 -9.29 10.40
C SER A 287 -6.64 -10.45 9.55
N TRP A 288 -7.36 -10.79 8.48
CA TRP A 288 -6.94 -11.80 7.53
C TRP A 288 -5.64 -11.40 6.81
N GLN A 289 -5.50 -10.15 6.36
CA GLN A 289 -4.23 -9.69 5.79
C GLN A 289 -3.08 -9.78 6.80
N VAL A 290 -3.32 -9.40 8.06
CA VAL A 290 -2.31 -9.54 9.14
C VAL A 290 -1.94 -11.00 9.34
N ALA A 291 -2.91 -11.92 9.38
CA ALA A 291 -2.67 -13.36 9.53
C ALA A 291 -1.85 -13.95 8.37
N ARG A 292 -1.97 -13.40 7.15
CA ARG A 292 -1.15 -13.76 5.99
C ARG A 292 0.30 -13.26 6.09
N GLY A 293 0.60 -12.42 7.08
CA GLY A 293 1.89 -11.72 7.21
C GLY A 293 1.99 -10.51 6.30
N CYS A 294 0.86 -9.99 5.82
CA CYS A 294 0.79 -8.75 5.08
C CYS A 294 0.53 -7.58 6.04
N ASN A 295 0.91 -6.39 5.60
CA ASN A 295 0.66 -5.16 6.32
C ASN A 295 -0.48 -4.36 5.65
N PRO A 296 -1.71 -4.37 6.20
CA PRO A 296 -2.88 -3.76 5.56
C PRO A 296 -2.95 -2.25 5.72
N LEU A 297 -3.41 -1.61 4.65
CA LEU A 297 -3.48 -0.16 4.49
C LEU A 297 -4.92 0.30 4.19
N PRO A 298 -5.87 0.14 5.15
CA PRO A 298 -7.25 0.58 4.95
C PRO A 298 -7.29 2.10 4.85
N LYS A 299 -8.10 2.62 3.90
CA LYS A 299 -8.32 4.06 3.73
C LYS A 299 -9.65 4.49 4.32
N SER A 300 -9.66 5.58 5.09
CA SER A 300 -10.87 6.25 5.54
C SER A 300 -10.60 7.71 5.89
N VAL A 301 -11.57 8.58 5.61
CA VAL A 301 -11.66 9.93 6.19
C VAL A 301 -12.81 10.07 7.20
N THR A 302 -13.57 8.99 7.41
CA THR A 302 -14.69 8.95 8.36
C THR A 302 -14.18 8.52 9.74
N PRO A 303 -14.28 9.35 10.79
CA PRO A 303 -13.76 9.06 12.13
C PRO A 303 -14.17 7.69 12.70
N LYS A 304 -15.47 7.36 12.64
CA LYS A 304 -15.99 6.07 13.13
C LYS A 304 -15.37 4.86 12.42
N ARG A 305 -15.10 4.97 11.12
CA ARG A 305 -14.43 3.89 10.36
C ARG A 305 -12.94 3.81 10.70
N ILE A 306 -12.28 4.94 10.94
CA ILE A 306 -10.88 4.96 11.41
C ILE A 306 -10.79 4.23 12.76
N GLU A 307 -11.67 4.55 13.70
CA GLU A 307 -11.73 3.87 15.01
C GLU A 307 -12.11 2.39 14.90
N ASN A 308 -12.94 2.01 13.92
CA ASN A 308 -13.29 0.61 13.72
C ASN A 308 -12.15 -0.20 13.11
N ASN A 309 -11.48 0.34 12.08
CA ASN A 309 -10.47 -0.37 11.30
C ASN A 309 -9.21 -0.72 12.10
N ILE A 310 -8.97 -0.05 13.24
CA ILE A 310 -7.85 -0.36 14.13
C ILE A 310 -8.12 -1.61 14.99
N LYS A 311 -9.35 -2.13 15.02
CA LYS A 311 -9.71 -3.28 15.86
C LYS A 311 -9.42 -4.57 15.10
N LEU A 312 -8.39 -5.28 15.52
CA LEU A 312 -8.07 -6.62 15.01
C LEU A 312 -8.78 -7.70 15.83
N ILE A 313 -9.08 -8.81 15.17
CA ILE A 313 -9.54 -10.04 15.79
C ILE A 313 -8.50 -11.15 15.56
N GLU A 314 -8.41 -12.08 16.50
CA GLU A 314 -7.61 -13.29 16.31
C GLU A 314 -8.43 -14.32 15.53
N LEU A 315 -8.02 -14.59 14.30
CA LEU A 315 -8.64 -15.61 13.46
C LEU A 315 -8.04 -16.98 13.79
N SER A 316 -8.87 -18.00 13.93
CA SER A 316 -8.38 -19.37 14.09
C SER A 316 -7.75 -19.88 12.78
N ALA A 317 -6.94 -20.95 12.87
CA ALA A 317 -6.37 -21.60 11.68
C ALA A 317 -7.45 -22.02 10.66
N ASP A 318 -8.56 -22.58 11.15
CA ASP A 318 -9.70 -22.98 10.31
C ASP A 318 -10.39 -21.78 9.65
N GLU A 319 -10.51 -20.65 10.36
CA GLU A 319 -11.09 -19.42 9.81
C GLU A 319 -10.20 -18.82 8.72
N ILE A 320 -8.88 -18.81 8.94
CA ILE A 320 -7.90 -18.39 7.93
C ILE A 320 -8.00 -19.29 6.70
N GLU A 321 -8.00 -20.61 6.87
CA GLU A 321 -8.13 -21.56 5.76
C GLU A 321 -9.45 -21.37 4.98
N THR A 322 -10.55 -21.14 5.70
CA THR A 322 -11.86 -20.90 5.10
C THR A 322 -11.86 -19.61 4.29
N LEU A 323 -11.23 -18.54 4.80
CA LEU A 323 -11.08 -17.27 4.08
C LEU A 323 -10.17 -17.43 2.85
N GLU A 324 -9.04 -18.13 2.96
CA GLU A 324 -8.17 -18.40 1.81
C GLU A 324 -8.90 -19.17 0.70
N LYS A 325 -9.62 -20.25 1.06
CA LYS A 325 -10.45 -21.00 0.10
C LYS A 325 -11.53 -20.12 -0.52
N GLY A 326 -12.21 -19.30 0.30
CA GLY A 326 -13.23 -18.37 -0.17
C GLY A 326 -12.69 -17.31 -1.12
N ALA A 327 -11.50 -16.78 -0.86
CA ALA A 327 -10.84 -15.80 -1.73
C ALA A 327 -10.41 -16.44 -3.07
N LEU A 328 -9.87 -17.66 -3.04
CA LEU A 328 -9.40 -18.37 -4.24
C LEU A 328 -10.51 -18.99 -5.09
N ALA A 329 -11.68 -19.25 -4.52
CA ALA A 329 -12.84 -19.74 -5.26
C ALA A 329 -13.47 -18.68 -6.17
N GLN A 330 -13.08 -17.42 -6.01
CA GLN A 330 -13.63 -16.30 -6.78
C GLN A 330 -12.78 -15.98 -8.01
N THR A 331 -13.42 -15.42 -9.03
CA THR A 331 -12.70 -14.81 -10.15
C THR A 331 -11.91 -13.60 -9.63
N PRO A 332 -10.57 -13.58 -9.80
CA PRO A 332 -9.76 -12.46 -9.34
C PRO A 332 -10.20 -11.15 -10.00
N LYS A 333 -10.47 -10.14 -9.18
CA LYS A 333 -10.85 -8.79 -9.63
C LYS A 333 -9.84 -7.79 -9.11
N LYS A 334 -8.93 -7.39 -9.98
CA LYS A 334 -8.04 -6.24 -9.78
C LYS A 334 -8.83 -4.95 -10.08
N VAL A 335 -8.72 -3.96 -9.21
CA VAL A 335 -9.37 -2.65 -9.40
C VAL A 335 -8.39 -1.56 -9.78
N CYS A 336 -7.09 -1.75 -9.54
CA CYS A 336 -6.07 -0.75 -9.86
C CYS A 336 -5.14 -1.28 -10.96
N ASP A 337 -5.34 -0.79 -12.19
CA ASP A 337 -4.52 -1.14 -13.34
C ASP A 337 -4.29 0.09 -14.24
N GLN A 338 -3.03 0.46 -14.42
CA GLN A 338 -2.66 1.60 -15.26
C GLN A 338 -2.27 1.22 -16.70
N SER A 339 -2.37 -0.06 -17.08
CA SER A 339 -1.86 -0.57 -18.36
C SER A 339 -2.45 0.15 -19.57
N ASP A 340 -3.70 0.59 -19.45
CA ASP A 340 -4.45 1.30 -20.49
C ASP A 340 -4.32 2.83 -20.43
N LEU A 341 -3.60 3.40 -19.45
CA LEU A 341 -3.44 4.85 -19.29
C LEU A 341 -2.33 5.44 -20.16
N VAL A 342 -1.55 4.59 -20.82
CA VAL A 342 -0.34 4.97 -21.54
C VAL A 342 -0.40 4.66 -23.03
N VAL A 343 0.42 5.38 -23.81
CA VAL A 343 0.72 5.09 -25.21
C VAL A 343 2.24 4.97 -25.39
N PRO A 344 2.74 3.87 -25.99
CA PRO A 344 1.99 2.66 -26.31
C PRO A 344 1.39 1.99 -25.06
N ALA A 345 0.32 1.21 -25.25
CA ALA A 345 -0.25 0.42 -24.16
C ALA A 345 0.81 -0.54 -23.60
N TYR A 346 0.76 -0.80 -22.30
CA TYR A 346 1.82 -1.53 -21.61
C TYR A 346 1.24 -2.44 -20.53
N ASP A 347 1.36 -3.76 -20.69
CA ASP A 347 0.88 -4.72 -19.67
C ASP A 347 1.85 -4.73 -18.48
N ILE A 348 1.48 -3.96 -17.45
CA ILE A 348 2.28 -3.73 -16.23
C ILE A 348 2.54 -5.02 -15.46
N PHE A 349 1.56 -5.92 -15.47
CA PHE A 349 1.49 -7.07 -14.58
C PHE A 349 1.78 -8.38 -15.29
N GLU A 350 1.68 -8.39 -16.62
CA GLU A 350 1.98 -9.54 -17.47
C GLU A 350 1.20 -10.79 -17.04
N ALA A 351 -0.03 -10.59 -16.53
CA ALA A 351 -0.78 -11.61 -15.80
C ALA A 351 -1.07 -12.86 -16.65
N ASN A 352 -1.17 -12.68 -17.97
CA ASN A 352 -1.38 -13.74 -18.95
C ASN A 352 -0.13 -14.08 -19.77
N HIS A 353 1.00 -13.43 -19.52
CA HIS A 353 2.23 -13.68 -20.27
C HIS A 353 2.74 -15.10 -19.98
N PRO A 354 3.09 -15.92 -20.99
CA PRO A 354 3.40 -17.34 -20.81
C PRO A 354 4.58 -17.61 -19.85
N THR A 355 5.52 -16.68 -19.75
CA THR A 355 6.73 -16.83 -18.91
C THR A 355 6.85 -15.82 -17.79
N ASN A 356 6.19 -14.66 -17.86
CA ASN A 356 6.52 -13.51 -17.01
C ASN A 356 5.51 -13.31 -15.87
N ASN A 357 4.35 -13.97 -15.95
CA ASN A 357 3.35 -13.90 -14.89
C ASN A 357 3.88 -14.48 -13.56
N ASP A 358 3.33 -13.98 -12.46
CA ASP A 358 3.78 -14.33 -11.11
C ASP A 358 3.62 -15.81 -10.78
N LYS A 359 2.65 -16.54 -11.35
CA LYS A 359 2.49 -17.98 -11.09
C LYS A 359 3.69 -18.76 -11.64
N VAL A 360 4.07 -18.47 -12.88
CA VAL A 360 5.23 -19.11 -13.53
C VAL A 360 6.52 -18.66 -12.86
N GLN A 361 6.65 -17.37 -12.56
CA GLN A 361 7.86 -16.83 -11.93
C GLN A 361 8.06 -17.35 -10.50
N ALA A 362 6.99 -17.54 -9.73
CA ALA A 362 7.05 -18.13 -8.39
C ALA A 362 7.48 -19.61 -8.43
N ALA A 363 6.98 -20.39 -9.40
CA ALA A 363 7.32 -21.81 -9.55
C ALA A 363 8.81 -22.05 -9.89
N GLN A 364 9.49 -21.05 -10.45
CA GLN A 364 10.90 -21.12 -10.83
C GLN A 364 11.86 -20.68 -9.70
N ALA A 365 11.37 -20.30 -8.52
CA ALA A 365 12.12 -19.53 -7.51
C ALA A 365 12.49 -20.26 -6.21
#